data_AF-A0A965HDE5-F1
#
_entry.id   AF-A0A965HDE5-F1
#
_cell.length_a   1.000
_cell.length_b   1.000
_cell.length_c   1.000
_cell.angle_alpha   90.00
_cell.angle_beta   90.00
_cell.angle_gamma   90.00
#
_symmetry.space_group_name_H-M   'P 1'
#
loop_
_entity.id
_entity.type
_entity.pdbx_description
1 polymer ?
#
loop_
_entity_poly.entity_id
_entity_poly.type
_entity_poly.pdbx_seq_one_letter_code
_entity_poly.pdbx_strand_id
1 'polypeptide(L)'
;MKTPRYLIVVAALAAVAGLMFLYNSKDWLIRNAVVKATEQATGVSVHLGSLRIELTKGSGLLKDFRLGNPKGFSREDLLSIGKGQITLDVASVTGSVIRIKSVEMENVGLLFEGSGKANNMKALEAQVNAKSAGPKNAKEEKSKKIRIDSLVLKDVKLDVRMSGIVKVGNLDLGNIRMNNLGGTNGAPASEIAAAISNEITSRATTAVIRNMAQLAEQMG
;
A
#
# COMPACT_ATOMS: atom_id res chain seq x y z
N MET A 1 -40.53 -34.33 -23.74
CA MET A 1 -40.02 -34.92 -22.48
C MET A 1 -40.11 -33.84 -21.40
N LYS A 2 -40.87 -34.06 -20.31
CA LYS A 2 -41.02 -33.05 -19.23
C LYS A 2 -39.76 -33.09 -18.38
N THR A 3 -38.98 -32.01 -18.34
CA THR A 3 -37.84 -31.89 -17.42
C THR A 3 -38.37 -32.07 -15.99
N PRO A 4 -37.81 -33.01 -15.22
CA PRO A 4 -38.30 -33.24 -13.87
C PRO A 4 -38.06 -31.99 -13.03
N ARG A 5 -39.13 -31.48 -12.41
CA ARG A 5 -39.14 -30.22 -11.64
C ARG A 5 -38.06 -30.18 -10.55
N TYR A 6 -37.63 -31.32 -10.01
CA TYR A 6 -36.56 -31.42 -9.02
C TYR A 6 -35.17 -31.05 -9.56
N LEU A 7 -34.87 -31.28 -10.85
CA LEU A 7 -33.57 -30.89 -11.44
C LEU A 7 -33.41 -29.37 -11.52
N ILE A 8 -34.52 -28.66 -11.76
CA ILE A 8 -34.55 -27.18 -11.77
C ILE A 8 -34.25 -26.64 -10.36
N VAL A 9 -34.82 -27.27 -9.33
CA VAL A 9 -34.61 -26.88 -7.92
C VAL A 9 -33.16 -27.15 -7.49
N VAL A 10 -32.59 -28.30 -7.85
CA VAL A 10 -31.19 -28.63 -7.54
C VAL A 10 -30.21 -27.69 -8.24
N ALA A 11 -30.46 -27.35 -9.51
CA ALA A 11 -29.64 -26.39 -10.25
C ALA A 11 -29.69 -24.98 -9.63
N ALA A 12 -30.86 -24.54 -9.17
CA ALA A 12 -31.03 -23.26 -8.49
C ALA A 12 -30.26 -23.22 -7.15
N LEU A 13 -30.31 -24.29 -6.36
CA LEU A 13 -29.56 -24.40 -5.09
C LEU A 13 -28.05 -24.45 -5.33
N ALA A 14 -27.58 -25.15 -6.35
CA ALA A 14 -26.17 -25.17 -6.73
C ALA A 14 -25.68 -23.79 -7.21
N ALA A 15 -26.51 -23.05 -7.96
CA ALA A 15 -26.20 -21.68 -8.37
C ALA A 15 -26.12 -20.73 -7.17
N VAL A 16 -27.05 -20.82 -6.22
CA VAL A 16 -27.04 -20.03 -4.98
C VAL A 16 -25.82 -20.38 -4.12
N ALA A 17 -25.50 -21.67 -3.95
CA ALA A 17 -24.32 -22.12 -3.23
C ALA A 17 -23.02 -21.65 -3.90
N GLY A 18 -22.95 -21.70 -5.23
CA GLY A 18 -21.84 -21.17 -6.02
C GLY A 18 -21.70 -19.65 -5.87
N LEU A 19 -22.80 -18.90 -5.91
CA LEU A 19 -22.84 -17.46 -5.66
C LEU A 19 -22.41 -17.11 -4.23
N MET A 20 -22.85 -17.87 -3.23
CA MET A 20 -22.41 -17.72 -1.83
C MET A 20 -20.93 -18.05 -1.66
N PHE A 21 -20.43 -19.12 -2.28
CA PHE A 21 -19.01 -19.48 -2.25
C PHE A 21 -18.15 -18.40 -2.92
N LEU A 22 -18.59 -17.88 -4.06
CA LEU A 22 -17.93 -16.80 -4.77
C LEU A 22 -17.98 -15.50 -3.97
N TYR A 23 -19.06 -15.24 -3.22
CA TYR A 23 -19.22 -14.09 -2.31
C TYR A 23 -18.28 -14.18 -1.10
N ASN A 24 -18.20 -15.34 -0.45
CA ASN A 24 -17.32 -15.56 0.69
C ASN A 24 -15.83 -15.65 0.32
N SER A 25 -15.52 -15.95 -0.94
CA SER A 25 -14.12 -16.10 -1.43
C SER A 25 -13.48 -14.80 -1.93
N LYS A 26 -14.20 -13.68 -2.00
CA LYS A 26 -13.70 -12.43 -2.61
C LYS A 26 -12.55 -11.82 -1.82
N ASP A 27 -12.68 -11.85 -0.50
CA ASP A 27 -11.74 -11.22 0.43
C ASP A 27 -10.33 -11.82 0.30
N TRP A 28 -10.19 -13.15 0.26
CA TRP A 28 -8.88 -13.80 0.14
C TRP A 28 -8.27 -13.63 -1.27
N LEU A 29 -9.10 -13.67 -2.32
CA LEU A 29 -8.64 -13.47 -3.70
C LEU A 29 -8.10 -12.05 -3.88
N ILE A 30 -8.84 -11.04 -3.43
CA ILE A 30 -8.43 -9.65 -3.55
C ILE A 30 -7.24 -9.36 -2.63
N ARG A 31 -7.21 -9.92 -1.42
CA ARG A 31 -6.05 -9.86 -0.53
C ARG A 31 -4.78 -10.33 -1.24
N ASN A 32 -4.83 -11.50 -1.86
CA ASN A 32 -3.67 -12.06 -2.56
C ASN A 32 -3.29 -11.25 -3.80
N ALA A 33 -4.26 -10.66 -4.49
CA ALA A 33 -3.98 -9.73 -5.59
C ALA A 33 -3.28 -8.47 -5.10
N VAL A 34 -3.72 -7.88 -3.97
CA VAL A 34 -3.06 -6.73 -3.33
C VAL A 34 -1.63 -7.07 -2.94
N VAL A 35 -1.41 -8.19 -2.23
CA VAL A 35 -0.08 -8.66 -1.83
C VAL A 35 0.82 -8.78 -3.07
N LYS A 36 0.41 -9.54 -4.09
CA LYS A 36 1.21 -9.74 -5.31
C LYS A 36 1.49 -8.45 -6.05
N ALA A 37 0.50 -7.56 -6.18
CA ALA A 37 0.68 -6.29 -6.87
C ALA A 37 1.67 -5.39 -6.13
N THR A 38 1.60 -5.35 -4.79
CA THR A 38 2.55 -4.60 -3.97
C THR A 38 3.96 -5.20 -4.05
N GLU A 39 4.11 -6.52 -3.97
CA GLU A 39 5.42 -7.17 -4.14
C GLU A 39 5.99 -6.93 -5.55
N GLN A 40 5.14 -6.94 -6.58
CA GLN A 40 5.57 -6.61 -7.94
C GLN A 40 5.99 -5.15 -8.07
N ALA A 41 5.25 -4.21 -7.46
CA ALA A 41 5.54 -2.77 -7.52
C ALA A 41 6.78 -2.39 -6.69
N THR A 42 6.95 -2.99 -5.52
CA THR A 42 8.01 -2.63 -4.56
C THR A 42 9.23 -3.54 -4.67
N GLY A 43 9.05 -4.79 -5.13
CA GLY A 43 10.06 -5.86 -5.17
C GLY A 43 10.57 -6.32 -3.80
N VAL A 44 9.81 -6.06 -2.74
CA VAL A 44 10.04 -6.59 -1.39
C VAL A 44 8.83 -7.40 -0.94
N SER A 45 9.00 -8.27 0.06
CA SER A 45 7.92 -9.15 0.54
C SER A 45 6.78 -8.37 1.19
N VAL A 46 5.56 -8.87 1.06
CA VAL A 46 4.38 -8.25 1.67
C VAL A 46 3.61 -9.26 2.50
N HIS A 47 3.23 -8.86 3.70
CA HIS A 47 2.24 -9.54 4.51
C HIS A 47 1.00 -8.66 4.67
N LEU A 48 -0.16 -9.29 4.72
CA LEU A 48 -1.44 -8.61 4.94
C LEU A 48 -2.32 -9.52 5.79
N GLY A 49 -2.56 -9.21 7.07
CA GLY A 49 -3.31 -10.11 7.95
C GLY A 49 -4.72 -10.39 7.43
N SER A 50 -5.50 -9.33 7.18
CA SER A 50 -6.85 -9.48 6.63
C SER A 50 -7.22 -8.33 5.69
N LEU A 51 -8.11 -8.62 4.74
CA LEU A 51 -8.76 -7.64 3.88
C LEU A 51 -10.24 -7.99 3.82
N ARG A 52 -11.11 -7.03 4.12
CA ARG A 52 -12.56 -7.15 3.95
C ARG A 52 -13.03 -6.11 2.96
N ILE A 53 -13.87 -6.50 2.00
CA ILE A 53 -14.35 -5.59 0.97
C ILE A 53 -15.87 -5.65 0.89
N GLU A 54 -16.51 -4.50 1.06
CA GLU A 54 -17.92 -4.31 0.79
C GLU A 54 -18.10 -3.71 -0.60
N LEU A 55 -18.04 -4.56 -1.63
CA LEU A 55 -18.07 -4.13 -3.04
C LEU A 55 -19.25 -3.22 -3.38
N THR A 56 -20.43 -3.46 -2.79
CA THR A 56 -21.64 -2.66 -3.02
C THR A 56 -21.55 -1.26 -2.39
N LYS A 57 -20.77 -1.11 -1.32
CA LYS A 57 -20.54 0.19 -0.67
C LYS A 57 -19.25 0.86 -1.14
N GLY A 58 -18.40 0.14 -1.87
CA GLY A 58 -17.09 0.62 -2.29
C GLY A 58 -16.12 0.80 -1.13
N SER A 59 -16.30 0.10 -0.01
CA SER A 59 -15.40 0.21 1.13
C SER A 59 -14.51 -1.03 1.26
N GLY A 60 -13.28 -0.80 1.70
CA GLY A 60 -12.31 -1.84 2.04
C GLY A 60 -11.69 -1.57 3.40
N LEU A 61 -11.49 -2.63 4.18
CA LEU A 61 -10.80 -2.58 5.46
C LEU A 61 -9.65 -3.58 5.45
N LEU A 62 -8.43 -3.10 5.66
CA LEU A 62 -7.24 -3.93 5.81
C LEU A 62 -6.75 -3.90 7.26
N LYS A 63 -6.11 -4.99 7.69
CA LYS A 63 -5.43 -5.07 8.99
C LYS A 63 -4.09 -5.78 8.85
N ASP A 64 -3.13 -5.35 9.65
CA ASP A 64 -1.80 -5.96 9.76
C ASP A 64 -1.11 -6.06 8.39
N PHE A 65 -0.96 -4.91 7.73
CA PHE A 65 -0.19 -4.82 6.50
C PHE A 65 1.27 -4.54 6.85
N ARG A 66 2.19 -5.34 6.31
CA ARG A 66 3.63 -5.23 6.57
C ARG A 66 4.40 -5.38 5.26
N LEU A 67 5.34 -4.48 5.05
CA LEU A 67 6.21 -4.42 3.89
C LEU A 67 7.64 -4.68 4.37
N GLY A 68 8.27 -5.70 3.80
CA GLY A 68 9.63 -6.09 4.15
C GLY A 68 10.67 -5.05 3.71
N ASN A 69 11.91 -5.30 4.12
CA ASN A 69 13.04 -4.45 3.77
C ASN A 69 13.63 -4.80 2.40
N PRO A 70 14.18 -3.82 1.65
CA PRO A 70 15.00 -4.10 0.47
C PRO A 70 16.23 -4.95 0.80
N LYS A 71 16.78 -5.61 -0.24
CA LYS A 71 18.01 -6.39 -0.10
C LYS A 71 19.15 -5.48 0.39
N GLY A 72 19.95 -5.99 1.33
CA GLY A 72 21.08 -5.27 1.92
C GLY A 72 20.77 -4.59 3.26
N PHE A 73 19.55 -4.70 3.77
CA PHE A 73 19.12 -4.20 5.08
C PHE A 73 18.64 -5.34 5.98
N SER A 74 18.23 -5.04 7.22
CA SER A 74 17.75 -6.05 8.16
C SER A 74 16.52 -6.80 7.64
N ARG A 75 16.19 -7.93 8.28
CA ARG A 75 14.99 -8.71 7.96
C ARG A 75 13.71 -8.18 8.62
N GLU A 76 13.77 -7.02 9.28
CA GLU A 76 12.61 -6.38 9.88
C GLU A 76 11.76 -5.66 8.82
N ASP A 77 10.50 -5.39 9.16
CA ASP A 77 9.59 -4.69 8.27
C ASP A 77 9.99 -3.22 8.13
N LEU A 78 10.12 -2.75 6.88
CA LEU A 78 10.38 -1.34 6.58
C LEU A 78 9.15 -0.48 6.89
N LEU A 79 7.96 -1.00 6.60
CA LEU A 79 6.68 -0.35 6.83
C LEU A 79 5.70 -1.34 7.45
N SER A 80 5.01 -0.93 8.51
CA SER A 80 3.90 -1.64 9.12
C SER A 80 2.70 -0.73 9.28
N ILE A 81 1.50 -1.27 9.09
CA ILE A 81 0.22 -0.56 9.21
C ILE A 81 -0.73 -1.46 9.98
N GLY A 82 -1.17 -0.99 11.15
CA GLY A 82 -2.10 -1.75 11.99
C GLY A 82 -3.48 -1.91 11.35
N LYS A 83 -4.04 -0.82 10.82
CA LYS A 83 -5.37 -0.80 10.20
C LYS A 83 -5.39 0.18 9.03
N GLY A 84 -6.12 -0.17 7.99
CA GLY A 84 -6.39 0.74 6.88
C GLY A 84 -7.84 0.68 6.42
N GLN A 85 -8.35 1.81 5.95
CA GLN A 85 -9.68 1.96 5.39
C GLN A 85 -9.58 2.64 4.03
N ILE A 86 -10.28 2.09 3.05
CA ILE A 86 -10.31 2.59 1.68
C ILE A 86 -11.76 2.83 1.31
N THR A 87 -12.05 3.99 0.71
CA THR A 87 -13.35 4.32 0.14
C THR A 87 -13.19 4.59 -1.34
N LEU A 88 -13.88 3.81 -2.15
CA LEU A 88 -13.86 3.82 -3.61
C LEU A 88 -15.19 4.36 -4.14
N ASP A 89 -15.13 5.11 -5.24
CA ASP A 89 -16.31 5.37 -6.05
C ASP A 89 -16.63 4.13 -6.91
N VAL A 90 -17.62 3.34 -6.50
CA VAL A 90 -18.00 2.09 -7.19
C VAL A 90 -18.34 2.33 -8.66
N ALA A 91 -18.98 3.46 -8.98
CA ALA A 91 -19.33 3.80 -10.36
C ALA A 91 -18.11 4.01 -11.26
N SER A 92 -16.97 4.40 -10.68
CA SER A 92 -15.73 4.62 -11.42
C SER A 92 -15.05 3.31 -11.86
N VAL A 93 -15.36 2.18 -11.22
CA VAL A 93 -14.67 0.89 -11.44
C VAL A 93 -14.84 0.39 -12.86
N THR A 94 -15.96 0.67 -13.52
CA THR A 94 -16.20 0.29 -14.92
C THR A 94 -15.57 1.27 -15.91
N GLY A 95 -15.26 2.50 -15.49
CA GLY A 95 -14.67 3.55 -16.31
C GLY A 95 -13.17 3.39 -16.59
N SER A 96 -12.59 4.39 -17.27
CA SER A 96 -11.16 4.46 -17.59
C SER A 96 -10.27 4.84 -16.40
N VAL A 97 -10.83 5.54 -15.41
CA VAL A 97 -10.15 5.99 -14.20
C VAL A 97 -10.91 5.47 -12.98
N ILE A 98 -10.23 4.65 -12.18
CA ILE A 98 -10.70 4.22 -10.86
C ILE A 98 -10.47 5.38 -9.88
N ARG A 99 -11.52 5.83 -9.20
CA ARG A 99 -11.48 6.94 -8.24
C ARG A 99 -11.59 6.42 -6.82
N ILE A 100 -10.50 6.57 -6.08
CA ILE A 100 -10.44 6.30 -4.64
C ILE A 100 -10.66 7.62 -3.92
N LYS A 101 -11.79 7.74 -3.22
CA LYS A 101 -12.19 8.95 -2.49
C LYS A 101 -11.30 9.18 -1.27
N SER A 102 -11.03 8.13 -0.51
CA SER A 102 -10.14 8.22 0.65
C SER A 102 -9.38 6.93 0.89
N VAL A 103 -8.16 7.09 1.38
CA VAL A 103 -7.32 6.04 1.96
C VAL A 103 -6.83 6.55 3.30
N GLU A 104 -7.16 5.84 4.37
CA GLU A 104 -6.72 6.15 5.73
C GLU A 104 -5.96 4.95 6.28
N MET A 105 -4.74 5.17 6.74
CA MET A 105 -3.88 4.16 7.36
C MET A 105 -3.57 4.60 8.79
N GLU A 106 -3.71 3.71 9.75
CA GLU A 106 -3.61 3.96 11.19
C GLU A 106 -2.53 3.07 11.80
N ASN A 107 -1.85 3.60 12.83
CA ASN A 107 -0.71 2.95 13.49
C ASN A 107 0.39 2.60 12.48
N VAL A 108 0.94 3.63 11.83
CA VAL A 108 1.97 3.46 10.80
C VAL A 108 3.35 3.42 11.46
N GLY A 109 4.04 2.28 11.37
CA GLY A 109 5.42 2.13 11.80
C GLY A 109 6.36 2.11 10.60
N LEU A 110 7.42 2.90 10.65
CA LEU A 110 8.48 2.97 9.65
C LEU A 110 9.81 2.63 10.30
N LEU A 111 10.65 1.88 9.60
CA LEU A 111 12.02 1.59 10.01
C LEU A 111 13.00 2.26 9.06
N PHE A 112 13.79 3.21 9.57
CA PHE A 112 14.89 3.83 8.86
C PHE A 112 16.21 3.18 9.28
N GLU A 113 16.83 2.44 8.37
CA GLU A 113 18.16 1.87 8.55
C GLU A 113 19.16 2.57 7.63
N GLY A 114 20.18 3.20 8.21
CA GLY A 114 21.19 3.94 7.48
C GLY A 114 22.63 3.52 7.78
N SER A 115 23.48 3.63 6.75
CA SER A 115 24.94 3.55 6.85
C SER A 115 25.55 4.61 5.95
N GLY A 116 26.17 5.63 6.55
CA GLY A 116 26.62 6.81 5.83
C GLY A 116 25.47 7.50 5.08
N LYS A 117 25.59 7.63 3.75
CA LYS A 117 24.55 8.23 2.88
C LYS A 117 23.50 7.23 2.39
N ALA A 118 23.75 5.93 2.53
CA ALA A 118 22.84 4.88 2.10
C ALA A 118 21.80 4.60 3.19
N ASN A 119 20.55 4.37 2.79
CA ASN A 119 19.50 3.91 3.69
C ASN A 119 18.42 3.11 2.96
N ASN A 120 17.64 2.34 3.72
CA ASN A 120 16.62 1.44 3.19
C ASN A 120 15.46 2.15 2.50
N MET A 121 15.04 3.32 3.00
CA MET A 121 13.96 4.11 2.38
C MET A 121 14.35 4.57 0.97
N LYS A 122 15.56 5.11 0.80
CA LYS A 122 16.10 5.48 -0.52
C LYS A 122 16.31 4.28 -1.43
N ALA A 123 16.70 3.13 -0.88
CA ALA A 123 16.82 1.90 -1.67
C ALA A 123 15.45 1.43 -2.19
N LEU A 124 14.41 1.47 -1.34
CA LEU A 124 13.04 1.17 -1.75
C LEU A 124 12.54 2.18 -2.80
N GLU A 125 12.76 3.48 -2.56
CA GLU A 125 12.43 4.56 -3.49
C GLU A 125 13.03 4.33 -4.87
N ALA A 126 14.34 4.05 -4.94
CA ALA A 126 15.04 3.75 -6.19
C ALA A 126 14.46 2.52 -6.89
N GLN A 127 14.11 1.46 -6.14
CA GLN A 127 13.53 0.24 -6.69
C GLN A 127 12.12 0.46 -7.25
N VAL A 128 11.28 1.23 -6.56
CA VAL A 128 9.94 1.62 -7.02
C VAL A 128 10.04 2.51 -8.26
N ASN A 129 10.94 3.50 -8.25
CA ASN A 129 11.14 4.41 -9.37
C ASN A 129 11.67 3.68 -10.61
N ALA A 130 12.62 2.77 -10.45
CA ALA A 130 13.13 1.95 -11.56
C ALA A 130 12.02 1.10 -12.20
N LYS A 131 11.11 0.55 -11.39
CA LYS A 131 9.95 -0.21 -11.88
C LYS A 131 8.92 0.68 -12.55
N SER A 132 8.73 1.91 -12.07
CA SER A 132 7.84 2.89 -12.71
C SER A 132 8.38 3.46 -14.01
N ALA A 133 9.70 3.51 -14.18
CA ALA A 133 10.39 4.07 -15.36
C ALA A 133 10.76 3.02 -16.43
N GLY A 134 10.54 1.72 -16.15
CA GLY A 134 10.81 0.64 -17.10
C GLY A 134 9.97 0.74 -18.38
N PRO A 135 10.33 0.03 -19.46
CA PRO A 135 9.58 0.06 -20.70
C PRO A 135 8.13 -0.35 -20.43
N LYS A 136 7.20 0.59 -20.70
CA LYS A 136 5.76 0.35 -20.60
C LYS A 136 5.41 -0.78 -21.54
N ASN A 137 5.27 -1.99 -21.01
CA ASN A 137 4.79 -3.10 -21.82
C ASN A 137 3.39 -2.73 -22.36
N ALA A 138 3.01 -3.22 -23.54
CA ALA A 138 1.68 -2.96 -24.11
C ALA A 138 0.49 -3.35 -23.18
N LYS A 139 0.74 -4.13 -22.12
CA LYS A 139 -0.20 -4.42 -21.02
C LYS A 139 -0.36 -3.27 -20.01
N GLU A 140 0.69 -2.48 -19.74
CA GLU A 140 0.64 -1.32 -18.85
C GLU A 140 -0.11 -0.14 -19.47
N GLU A 141 0.02 0.06 -20.79
CA GLU A 141 -0.77 1.08 -21.51
C GLU A 141 -2.28 0.81 -21.49
N LYS A 142 -2.68 -0.46 -21.34
CA LYS A 142 -4.08 -0.90 -21.20
C LYS A 142 -4.54 -1.01 -19.74
N SER A 143 -3.66 -0.76 -18.77
CA SER A 143 -4.02 -0.84 -17.35
C SER A 143 -4.89 0.36 -16.94
N LYS A 144 -5.87 0.14 -16.05
CA LYS A 144 -6.74 1.22 -15.58
C LYS A 144 -5.94 2.25 -14.81
N LYS A 145 -6.21 3.53 -15.07
CA LYS A 145 -5.64 4.63 -14.30
C LYS A 145 -6.32 4.72 -12.94
N ILE A 146 -5.57 5.19 -11.96
CA ILE A 146 -6.02 5.36 -10.58
C ILE A 146 -5.88 6.83 -10.21
N ARG A 147 -6.87 7.33 -9.48
CA ARG A 147 -6.83 8.63 -8.81
C ARG A 147 -7.16 8.43 -7.35
N ILE A 148 -6.40 9.07 -6.46
CA ILE A 148 -6.69 9.10 -5.02
C ILE A 148 -6.93 10.54 -4.61
N ASP A 149 -8.15 10.85 -4.16
CA ASP A 149 -8.50 12.21 -3.75
C ASP A 149 -7.81 12.59 -2.43
N SER A 150 -7.82 11.68 -1.44
CA SER A 150 -7.13 11.87 -0.16
C SER A 150 -6.47 10.59 0.34
N LEU A 151 -5.20 10.70 0.75
CA LEU A 151 -4.44 9.67 1.46
C LEU A 151 -3.94 10.26 2.78
N VAL A 152 -4.26 9.61 3.88
CA VAL A 152 -3.85 9.99 5.23
C VAL A 152 -3.16 8.82 5.91
N LEU A 153 -1.92 9.04 6.36
CA LEU A 153 -1.22 8.16 7.28
C LEU A 153 -1.31 8.79 8.67
N LYS A 154 -1.90 8.09 9.62
CA LYS A 154 -2.09 8.52 11.01
C LYS A 154 -1.09 7.85 11.93
N ASP A 155 -0.68 8.59 12.95
CA ASP A 155 0.20 8.12 14.04
C ASP A 155 1.49 7.49 13.49
N VAL A 156 2.17 8.22 12.59
CA VAL A 156 3.35 7.73 11.90
C VAL A 156 4.57 7.80 12.82
N LYS A 157 5.08 6.63 13.21
CA LYS A 157 6.28 6.47 14.04
C LYS A 157 7.45 5.96 13.22
N LEU A 158 8.62 6.55 13.42
CA LEU A 158 9.85 6.20 12.71
C LEU A 158 10.90 5.68 13.69
N ASP A 159 11.26 4.41 13.61
CA ASP A 159 12.42 3.83 14.31
C ASP A 159 13.68 4.12 13.48
N VAL A 160 14.66 4.81 14.06
CA VAL A 160 15.89 5.21 13.37
C VAL A 160 17.08 4.43 13.89
N ARG A 161 17.72 3.70 12.97
CA ARG A 161 18.89 2.87 13.23
C ARG A 161 20.02 3.28 12.30
N MET A 162 21.13 3.73 12.89
CA MET A 162 22.31 4.16 12.15
C MET A 162 23.49 3.29 12.56
N SER A 163 24.19 2.71 11.58
CA SER A 163 25.42 1.96 11.84
C SER A 163 26.46 2.84 12.55
N GLY A 164 27.04 2.32 13.64
CA GLY A 164 28.06 3.02 14.42
C GLY A 164 27.53 4.08 15.41
N ILE A 165 26.22 4.32 15.44
CA ILE A 165 25.58 5.20 16.42
C ILE A 165 24.60 4.36 17.24
N VAL A 166 24.75 4.37 18.58
CA VAL A 166 23.79 3.68 19.45
C VAL A 166 22.45 4.40 19.36
N LYS A 167 21.50 3.77 18.65
CA LYS A 167 20.06 4.06 18.61
C LYS A 167 19.71 5.56 18.61
N VAL A 168 19.54 6.13 17.41
CA VAL A 168 19.13 7.53 17.20
C VAL A 168 17.75 7.82 17.82
N GLY A 169 16.94 6.79 18.05
CA GLY A 169 15.69 6.85 18.81
C GLY A 169 14.46 6.70 17.91
N ASN A 170 13.28 6.82 18.53
CA ASN A 170 12.00 6.79 17.84
C ASN A 170 11.55 8.23 17.60
N LEU A 171 11.24 8.57 16.35
CA LEU A 171 10.67 9.87 15.98
C LEU A 171 9.17 9.74 15.74
N ASP A 172 8.41 10.76 16.17
CA ASP A 172 7.00 10.90 15.83
C ASP A 172 6.87 11.86 14.65
N LEU A 173 6.37 11.37 13.52
CA LEU A 173 6.11 12.16 12.32
C LEU A 173 4.66 12.68 12.28
N GLY A 174 3.84 12.33 13.27
CA GLY A 174 2.44 12.69 13.37
C GLY A 174 1.63 12.15 12.19
N ASN A 175 0.81 13.02 11.59
CA ASN A 175 -0.05 12.67 10.48
C ASN A 175 0.53 13.17 9.16
N ILE A 176 0.64 12.28 8.17
CA ILE A 176 1.06 12.61 6.80
C ILE A 176 -0.19 12.63 5.91
N ARG A 177 -0.35 13.70 5.13
CA ARG A 177 -1.48 13.86 4.20
C ARG A 177 -0.98 14.13 2.79
N MET A 178 -1.53 13.38 1.85
CA MET A 178 -1.36 13.56 0.41
C MET A 178 -2.73 13.68 -0.22
N ASN A 179 -2.89 14.60 -1.18
CA ASN A 179 -4.15 14.80 -1.88
C ASN A 179 -3.91 14.75 -3.38
N ASN A 180 -4.95 14.45 -4.14
CA ASN A 180 -4.94 14.55 -5.60
C ASN A 180 -3.87 13.69 -6.29
N LEU A 181 -3.57 12.50 -5.76
CA LEU A 181 -2.61 11.58 -6.37
C LEU A 181 -3.16 11.09 -7.72
N GLY A 182 -2.35 11.21 -8.77
CA GLY A 182 -2.72 10.87 -10.14
C GLY A 182 -3.39 12.01 -10.92
N GLY A 183 -3.66 13.16 -10.30
CA GLY A 183 -4.24 14.32 -10.97
C GLY A 183 -5.59 14.02 -11.63
N THR A 184 -6.10 14.97 -12.43
CA THR A 184 -7.47 14.93 -12.98
C THR A 184 -7.74 13.69 -13.84
N ASN A 185 -6.72 13.23 -14.57
CA ASN A 185 -6.84 12.13 -15.53
C ASN A 185 -6.50 10.75 -14.94
N GLY A 186 -6.13 10.69 -13.65
CA GLY A 186 -5.53 9.52 -13.03
C GLY A 186 -4.14 9.20 -13.57
N ALA A 187 -3.42 8.35 -12.84
CA ALA A 187 -2.11 7.85 -13.21
C ALA A 187 -2.06 6.32 -13.09
N PRO A 188 -1.13 5.65 -13.78
CA PRO A 188 -0.81 4.25 -13.51
C PRO A 188 -0.51 4.00 -12.03
N ALA A 189 -0.83 2.80 -11.55
CA ALA A 189 -0.61 2.42 -10.15
C ALA A 189 0.87 2.56 -9.72
N SER A 190 1.80 2.31 -10.64
CA SER A 190 3.25 2.48 -10.42
C SER A 190 3.64 3.94 -10.16
N GLU A 191 3.06 4.88 -10.91
CA GLU A 191 3.30 6.31 -10.70
C GLU A 191 2.71 6.80 -9.37
N ILE A 192 1.53 6.30 -8.98
CA ILE A 192 0.95 6.57 -7.65
C ILE A 192 1.86 6.03 -6.54
N ALA A 193 2.35 4.79 -6.69
CA ALA A 193 3.23 4.17 -5.71
C ALA A 193 4.57 4.93 -5.58
N ALA A 194 5.15 5.37 -6.70
CA ALA A 194 6.34 6.21 -6.72
C ALA A 194 6.11 7.54 -5.97
N ALA A 195 5.00 8.23 -6.25
CA ALA A 195 4.66 9.48 -5.58
C ALA A 195 4.55 9.30 -4.05
N ILE A 196 3.88 8.24 -3.59
CA ILE A 196 3.76 7.92 -2.15
C ILE A 196 5.13 7.57 -1.55
N SER A 197 5.92 6.73 -2.23
CA SER A 197 7.25 6.32 -1.78
C SER A 197 8.19 7.51 -1.62
N ASN A 198 8.20 8.43 -2.59
CA ASN A 198 9.03 9.62 -2.59
C ASN A 198 8.65 10.55 -1.43
N GLU A 199 7.35 10.78 -1.22
CA GLU A 199 6.85 11.63 -0.13
C GLU A 199 7.21 11.09 1.26
N ILE A 200 7.00 9.78 1.49
CA ILE A 200 7.35 9.13 2.76
C ILE A 200 8.87 9.19 2.98
N THR A 201 9.66 8.86 1.95
CA THR A 201 11.13 8.86 2.04
C THR A 201 11.69 10.25 2.32
N SER A 202 11.15 11.28 1.66
CA SER A 202 11.51 12.68 1.88
C SER A 202 11.23 13.12 3.32
N ARG A 203 10.04 12.84 3.85
CA ARG A 203 9.67 13.18 5.23
C ARG A 203 10.51 12.45 6.25
N ALA A 204 10.71 11.15 6.08
CA ALA A 204 11.52 10.34 6.98
C ALA A 204 12.98 10.82 6.99
N THR A 205 13.58 11.01 5.82
CA THR A 205 14.97 11.52 5.69
C THR A 205 15.11 12.90 6.34
N THR A 206 14.15 13.80 6.10
CA THR A 206 14.17 15.15 6.68
C THR A 206 14.03 15.12 8.21
N ALA A 207 13.23 14.21 8.75
CA ALA A 207 13.09 14.03 10.19
C ALA A 207 14.39 13.50 10.83
N VAL A 208 15.03 12.51 10.19
CA VAL A 208 16.33 11.97 10.65
C VAL A 208 17.40 13.05 10.65
N ILE A 209 17.53 13.84 9.57
CA ILE A 209 18.51 14.92 9.48
C ILE A 209 18.29 15.95 10.59
N ARG A 210 17.04 16.38 10.82
CA ARG A 210 16.72 17.35 11.87
C ARG A 210 17.05 16.82 13.26
N ASN A 211 16.71 15.56 13.56
CA ASN A 211 17.02 14.95 14.85
C ASN A 211 18.54 14.83 15.07
N MET A 212 19.29 14.44 14.05
CA MET A 212 20.76 14.36 14.14
C MET A 212 21.41 15.73 14.38
N ALA A 213 20.92 16.79 13.72
CA ALA A 213 21.40 18.15 13.95
C ALA A 213 21.16 18.60 15.40
N GLN A 214 19.95 18.35 15.94
CA GLN A 214 19.62 18.68 17.32
C GLN A 214 20.48 17.93 18.34
N LEU A 215 20.75 16.65 18.11
CA LEU A 215 21.65 15.87 18.98
C LEU A 215 23.08 16.42 18.93
N ALA A 216 23.57 16.83 17.77
CA ALA A 216 24.89 17.42 17.64
C ALA A 216 25.00 18.77 18.38
N GLU A 217 23.97 19.62 18.32
CA GLU A 217 23.89 20.87 19.07
C GLU A 217 23.88 20.66 20.59
N GLN A 218 23.30 19.56 21.08
CA GLN A 218 23.28 19.24 22.51
C GLN A 218 24.60 18.66 23.05
N MET A 219 25.46 18.15 22.16
CA MET A 219 26.75 17.55 22.52
C MET A 219 27.94 18.50 22.39
N GLY A 220 27.74 19.67 21.77
CA GLY A 220 28.71 20.77 21.67
C GLY A 220 28.42 21.89 22.65
#